data_AF-A0A087CY63-F1
#
_entry.id   AF-A0A087CY63-F1
#
_cell.length_a   1.000
_cell.length_b   1.000
_cell.length_c   1.000
_cell.angle_alpha   90.00
_cell.angle_beta   90.00
_cell.angle_gamma   90.00
#
_symmetry.space_group_name_H-M   'P 1'
#
loop_
_entity.id
_entity.type
_entity.pdbx_description
1 polymer ?
#
loop_
_entity_poly.entity_id
_entity_poly.type
_entity_poly.pdbx_seq_one_letter_code
_entity_poly.pdbx_strand_id
1 'polypeptide(L)'
;MPRVAFAAKTRKYLGSLDAVESVTQYRICYSKEFRDDCMRRYAEGGSPAAIFREAGLDPKIIGYKRVERCIARWKAEKAEEAEKAAEAEQQNNQE
;
A
#
# COMPACT_ATOMS: atom_id res chain seq x y z
N MET A 1 18.78 -6.18 4.56
CA MET A 1 19.21 -4.97 3.81
C MET A 1 19.16 -3.76 4.72
N PRO A 2 20.21 -2.92 4.75
CA PRO A 2 20.22 -1.69 5.56
C PRO A 2 19.08 -0.77 5.14
N ARG A 3 18.46 -0.08 6.11
CA ARG A 3 17.38 0.87 5.83
C ARG A 3 17.96 2.11 5.17
N VAL A 4 17.62 2.33 3.90
CA VAL A 4 17.99 3.55 3.18
C VAL A 4 17.08 4.69 3.61
N ALA A 5 17.68 5.80 4.06
CA ALA A 5 16.97 7.02 4.41
C ALA A 5 16.54 7.78 3.15
N PHE A 6 15.33 8.32 3.16
CA PHE A 6 14.86 9.24 2.13
C PHE A 6 15.52 10.60 2.30
N ALA A 7 16.05 11.15 1.20
CA ALA A 7 16.54 12.52 1.16
C ALA A 7 15.41 13.51 1.45
N ALA A 8 15.73 14.66 2.06
CA ALA A 8 14.73 15.66 2.44
C ALA A 8 13.88 16.13 1.25
N LYS A 9 14.49 16.32 0.08
CA LYS A 9 13.80 16.68 -1.17
C LYS A 9 12.79 15.60 -1.58
N THR A 10 13.17 14.34 -1.53
CA THR A 10 12.29 13.20 -1.82
C THR A 10 11.13 13.14 -0.85
N ARG A 11 11.35 13.33 0.45
CA ARG A 11 10.26 13.35 1.44
C ARG A 11 9.26 14.47 1.18
N LYS A 12 9.74 15.67 0.83
CA LYS A 12 8.88 16.81 0.52
C LYS A 12 8.01 16.55 -0.71
N TYR A 13 8.59 15.94 -1.75
CA TYR A 13 7.84 15.52 -2.94
C TYR A 13 6.81 14.44 -2.62
N LEU A 14 7.21 13.38 -1.92
CA LEU A 14 6.31 12.29 -1.57
C LEU A 14 5.17 12.75 -0.65
N GLY A 15 5.43 13.69 0.26
CA GLY A 15 4.43 14.24 1.17
C GLY A 15 3.48 15.25 0.53
N SER A 16 3.66 15.63 -0.73
CA SER A 16 2.72 16.48 -1.47
C SER A 16 1.74 15.66 -2.34
N LEU A 17 1.79 14.33 -2.28
CA LEU A 17 0.93 13.44 -3.07
C LEU A 17 -0.26 12.99 -2.23
N ASP A 18 -1.46 13.00 -2.81
CA ASP A 18 -2.70 12.55 -2.13
C ASP A 18 -2.67 11.05 -1.77
N ALA A 19 -1.84 10.28 -2.48
CA ALA A 19 -1.61 8.87 -2.19
C ALA A 19 -0.84 8.61 -0.89
N VAL A 20 -0.29 9.66 -0.26
CA VAL A 20 0.61 9.58 0.87
C VAL A 20 0.03 10.35 2.05
N GLU A 21 -0.22 9.65 3.14
CA GLU A 21 -0.71 10.25 4.40
C GLU A 21 0.44 10.91 5.17
N SER A 22 1.60 10.26 5.25
CA SER A 22 2.79 10.84 5.89
C SER A 22 4.08 10.16 5.45
N VAL A 23 5.20 10.92 5.47
CA VAL A 23 6.52 10.41 5.11
C VAL A 23 7.52 10.69 6.23
N THR A 24 8.15 9.63 6.71
CA THR A 24 9.28 9.72 7.65
C THR A 24 10.60 9.51 6.90
N GLN A 25 11.72 9.56 7.62
CA GLN A 25 13.03 9.28 7.04
C GLN A 25 13.14 7.87 6.43
N TYR A 26 12.37 6.88 6.90
CA TYR A 26 12.51 5.49 6.45
C TYR A 26 11.22 4.83 5.97
N ARG A 27 10.06 5.38 6.34
CA ARG A 27 8.74 4.81 6.09
C ARG A 27 7.84 5.80 5.36
N ILE A 28 7.00 5.27 4.49
CA ILE A 28 5.92 5.98 3.82
C ILE A 28 4.63 5.37 4.36
N CYS A 29 3.73 6.21 4.86
CA CYS A 29 2.36 5.85 5.20
C CYS A 29 1.50 6.24 4.00
N TYR A 30 0.84 5.25 3.42
CA TYR A 30 -0.05 5.45 2.29
C TYR A 30 -1.45 5.73 2.80
N SER A 31 -2.18 6.60 2.12
CA SER A 31 -3.58 6.84 2.44
C SER A 31 -4.41 5.57 2.23
N LYS A 32 -5.48 5.44 3.03
CA LYS A 32 -6.41 4.30 2.91
C LYS A 32 -7.04 4.25 1.51
N GLU A 33 -7.42 5.42 0.99
CA GLU A 33 -8.01 5.55 -0.35
C GLU A 33 -7.09 5.03 -1.45
N PHE A 34 -5.81 5.39 -1.41
CA PHE A 34 -4.84 4.89 -2.38
C PHE A 34 -4.61 3.38 -2.25
N ARG A 35 -4.54 2.86 -1.03
CA ARG A 35 -4.43 1.42 -0.79
C ARG A 35 -5.61 0.67 -1.41
N ASP A 36 -6.83 1.16 -1.18
CA ASP A 36 -8.06 0.53 -1.67
C ASP A 36 -8.14 0.60 -3.21
N ASP A 37 -7.85 1.75 -3.82
CA ASP A 37 -7.80 1.88 -5.28
C ASP A 37 -6.71 0.99 -5.90
N CYS A 38 -5.54 0.94 -5.26
CA CYS A 38 -4.43 0.10 -5.72
C CYS A 38 -4.78 -1.39 -5.69
N MET A 39 -5.37 -1.87 -4.58
CA MET A 39 -5.78 -3.28 -4.48
C MET A 39 -6.93 -3.63 -5.42
N ARG A 40 -7.86 -2.69 -5.67
CA ARG A 40 -8.94 -2.87 -6.66
C ARG A 40 -8.38 -3.04 -8.07
N ARG A 41 -7.55 -2.10 -8.54
CA ARG A 41 -6.91 -2.18 -9.87
C ARG A 41 -5.98 -3.37 -9.99
N TYR A 42 -5.30 -3.76 -8.90
CA TYR A 42 -4.47 -4.96 -8.89
C TYR A 42 -5.30 -6.23 -9.08
N ALA A 43 -6.49 -6.31 -8.48
CA ALA A 43 -7.42 -7.43 -8.69
C ALA A 43 -7.96 -7.48 -10.13
N GLU A 44 -8.08 -6.33 -10.79
CA GLU A 44 -8.41 -6.22 -12.23
C GLU A 44 -7.25 -6.63 -13.16
N GLY A 45 -6.08 -7.01 -12.62
CA GLY A 45 -4.89 -7.40 -13.38
C GLY A 45 -3.91 -6.25 -13.65
N GLY A 46 -4.13 -5.08 -13.04
CA GLY A 46 -3.25 -3.92 -13.16
C GLY A 46 -1.87 -4.17 -12.54
N SER A 47 -0.83 -3.66 -13.20
CA SER A 47 0.53 -3.74 -12.66
C SER A 47 0.71 -2.78 -11.48
N PRO A 48 1.19 -3.25 -10.31
CA PRO A 48 1.47 -2.36 -9.17
C PRO A 48 2.40 -1.21 -9.51
N ALA A 49 3.42 -1.47 -10.35
CA ALA A 49 4.36 -0.44 -10.76
C ALA A 49 3.69 0.67 -11.58
N ALA A 50 2.66 0.34 -12.37
CA ALA A 50 1.91 1.32 -13.17
C ALA A 50 1.02 2.18 -12.25
N ILE A 51 0.26 1.56 -11.35
CA ILE A 51 -0.62 2.26 -10.40
C ILE A 51 0.18 3.22 -9.52
N PHE A 52 1.31 2.77 -8.98
CA PHE A 52 2.19 3.61 -8.17
C PHE A 52 2.79 4.77 -9.00
N ARG A 53 3.14 4.52 -10.27
CA ARG A 53 3.63 5.59 -11.16
C ARG A 53 2.57 6.64 -11.44
N GLU A 54 1.33 6.24 -11.69
CA GLU A 54 0.20 7.16 -11.91
C GLU A 54 -0.05 8.05 -10.69
N ALA A 55 0.14 7.51 -9.48
CA ALA A 55 0.04 8.25 -8.23
C ALA A 55 1.27 9.10 -7.87
N GLY A 56 2.27 9.21 -8.75
CA GLY A 56 3.52 9.94 -8.49
C GLY A 56 4.53 9.20 -7.61
N LEU A 57 4.24 7.96 -7.22
CA LEU A 57 5.08 7.07 -6.42
C LEU A 57 5.96 6.19 -7.30
N ASP A 58 6.69 6.77 -8.26
CA ASP A 58 7.46 5.99 -9.23
C ASP A 58 8.38 4.95 -8.52
N PRO A 59 8.31 3.66 -8.89
CA PRO A 59 9.20 2.62 -8.38
C PRO A 59 10.70 2.97 -8.47
N LYS A 60 11.11 3.89 -9.34
CA LYS A 60 12.49 4.42 -9.40
C LYS A 60 12.83 5.33 -8.22
N ILE A 61 11.85 6.02 -7.64
CA ILE A 61 12.02 6.92 -6.49
C ILE A 61 11.90 6.15 -5.18
N ILE A 62 10.83 5.35 -5.02
CA ILE A 62 10.58 4.63 -3.77
C ILE A 62 11.27 3.26 -3.71
N GLY A 63 11.64 2.70 -4.87
CA GLY A 63 12.25 1.38 -5.03
C GLY A 63 11.22 0.29 -5.35
N TYR A 64 11.49 -0.49 -6.39
CA TYR A 64 10.67 -1.64 -6.81
C TYR A 64 10.38 -2.63 -5.69
N LYS A 65 11.39 -2.97 -4.87
CA LYS A 65 11.22 -3.86 -3.71
C LYS A 65 10.32 -3.30 -2.61
N ARG A 66 10.08 -1.98 -2.57
CA ARG A 66 9.07 -1.42 -1.66
C ARG A 66 7.67 -1.67 -2.21
N VAL A 67 7.46 -1.46 -3.51
CA VAL A 67 6.16 -1.69 -4.17
C VAL A 67 5.74 -3.15 -3.99
N GLU A 68 6.61 -4.10 -4.36
CA GLU A 68 6.33 -5.54 -4.20
C GLU A 68 5.93 -5.91 -2.78
N ARG A 69 6.67 -5.42 -1.77
CA ARG A 69 6.37 -5.72 -0.36
C ARG A 69 5.07 -5.06 0.12
N CYS A 70 4.72 -3.86 -0.37
CA CYS A 70 3.47 -3.21 -0.01
C CYS A 70 2.28 -4.04 -0.51
N ILE A 71 2.32 -4.47 -1.77
CA ILE A 71 1.27 -5.32 -2.36
C ILE A 71 1.17 -6.66 -1.62
N ALA A 72 2.31 -7.33 -1.36
CA ALA A 72 2.30 -8.60 -0.64
C ALA A 72 1.67 -8.46 0.76
N ARG A 73 2.00 -7.38 1.48
CA ARG A 73 1.42 -7.09 2.79
C ARG A 73 -0.08 -6.80 2.69
N TRP A 74 -0.51 -5.92 1.79
CA TRP A 74 -1.93 -5.57 1.64
C TRP A 74 -2.78 -6.75 1.18
N LYS A 75 -2.22 -7.64 0.37
CA LYS A 75 -2.86 -8.90 -0.01
C LYS A 75 -3.05 -9.82 1.20
N ALA A 76 -2.04 -9.93 2.07
CA ALA A 76 -2.16 -10.71 3.30
C ALA A 76 -3.20 -10.10 4.25
N GLU A 77 -3.18 -8.77 4.45
CA GLU A 77 -4.17 -8.06 5.28
C GLU A 77 -5.60 -8.26 4.74
N LYS A 78 -5.81 -8.17 3.42
CA LYS A 78 -7.11 -8.45 2.78
C LYS A 78 -7.57 -9.90 2.97
N ALA A 79 -6.65 -10.86 2.94
CA ALA A 79 -6.96 -12.27 3.18
C ALA A 79 -7.36 -12.51 4.63
N GLU A 80 -6.60 -11.95 5.59
CA GLU A 80 -6.93 -12.04 7.02
C GLU A 80 -8.26 -11.34 7.35
N GLU A 81 -8.56 -10.19 6.72
CA GLU A 81 -9.87 -9.52 6.87
C GLU A 81 -11.02 -10.38 6.34
N ALA A 82 -10.83 -11.07 5.21
CA ALA A 82 -11.84 -11.96 4.65
C ALA A 82 -12.08 -13.20 5.53
N GLU A 83 -11.03 -13.78 6.10
CA GLU A 83 -11.16 -14.90 7.05
C GLU A 83 -11.91 -14.49 8.32
N LYS A 84 -11.59 -13.33 8.91
CA LYS A 84 -12.30 -12.81 10.09
C LYS A 84 -13.76 -12.50 9.82
N ALA A 85 -14.09 -11.98 8.64
CA ALA A 85 -15.48 -11.72 8.25
C ALA A 85 -16.29 -13.01 8.17
N ALA A 86 -15.70 -14.09 7.65
CA ALA A 86 -16.35 -15.40 7.58
C ALA A 86 -16.58 -16.04 8.95
N GLU A 87 -15.64 -15.86 9.90
CA GLU A 87 -15.79 -16.35 11.28
C GLU A 87 -16.86 -15.57 12.06
N ALA A 88 -16.99 -14.26 11.84
CA ALA A 88 -17.99 -13.42 12.49
C ALA A 88 -19.44 -13.77 12.05
N GLU A 89 -19.64 -14.14 10.78
CA GLU A 89 -20.96 -14.59 10.29
C GLU A 89 -21.38 -15.95 10.88
N GLN A 90 -20.43 -16.84 11.19
CA GLN A 90 -20.72 -18.14 11.79
C GLN A 90 -21.16 -18.03 13.25
N GLN A 91 -20.62 -17.05 13.98
CA GLN A 91 -20.99 -16.81 15.38
C GLN A 91 -22.37 -16.16 15.51
N ASN A 92 -22.76 -15.30 14.56
CA ASN A 92 -24.06 -14.62 14.59
C ASN A 92 -25.25 -15.51 14.20
N ASN A 93 -25.00 -16.71 13.65
CA ASN A 93 -26.06 -17.65 13.25
C ASN A 93 -26.23 -18.83 14.22
N GLN A 94 -25.60 -18.77 15.39
CA GLN A 94 -25.70 -19.77 16.47
C GLN A 94 -26.37 -19.23 17.75
N GLU A 95 -26.86 -17.99 17.76
CA GLU A 95 -27.62 -17.40 18.88
C GLU A 95 -29.11 -17.25 18.56
#